data_AF-A0A9Q0BYN5-F1
#
_entry.id   AF-A0A9Q0BYN5-F1
#
_cell.length_a   1.000
_cell.length_b   1.000
_cell.length_c   1.000
_cell.angle_alpha   90.00
_cell.angle_beta   90.00
_cell.angle_gamma   90.00
#
_symmetry.space_group_name_H-M   'P 1'
#
loop_
_entity.id
_entity.type
_entity.pdbx_description
1 polymer ?
#
loop_
_entity_poly.entity_id
_entity_poly.type
_entity_poly.pdbx_seq_one_letter_code
_entity_poly.pdbx_strand_id
1 'polypeptide(L)'
;MVRTLRAELGTEHGTVQRVATQLGYGIESVRTWVKQADIDDGNVAGVTTAESQKLRELEQEVRELRRANEILKRAASFFGAELDRQHRK
;
A
#
# COMPACT_ATOMS: atom_id res chain seq x y z
N MET A 1 8.80 18.15 12.66
CA MET A 1 9.97 19.04 12.47
C MET A 1 9.79 20.03 11.32
N VAL A 2 9.51 19.60 10.07
CA VAL A 2 9.29 20.58 8.98
C VAL A 2 8.05 21.46 9.26
N ARG A 3 6.91 20.87 9.63
CA ARG A 3 5.69 21.65 9.94
C ARG A 3 5.85 22.57 11.15
N THR A 4 6.49 22.06 12.20
CA THR A 4 6.78 22.85 13.41
C THR A 4 7.65 24.05 13.05
N LEU A 5 8.71 23.85 12.26
CA LEU A 5 9.56 24.95 11.78
C LEU A 5 8.84 25.92 10.85
N ARG A 6 7.93 25.45 9.99
CA ARG A 6 7.10 26.35 9.15
C ARG A 6 6.21 27.24 10.02
N ALA A 7 5.58 26.68 11.06
CA ALA A 7 4.74 27.42 11.99
C ALA A 7 5.55 28.40 12.86
N GLU A 8 6.73 27.99 13.33
CA GLU A 8 7.62 28.82 14.16
C GLU A 8 8.28 29.97 13.39
N LEU A 9 8.68 29.73 12.13
CA LEU A 9 9.43 30.69 11.32
C LEU A 9 8.55 31.51 10.37
N GLY A 10 7.27 31.16 10.23
CA GLY A 10 6.34 31.81 9.29
C GLY A 10 6.76 31.71 7.81
N THR A 11 7.72 30.85 7.49
CA THR A 11 8.31 30.72 6.15
C THR A 11 8.20 29.29 5.66
N GLU A 12 7.57 29.13 4.49
CA GLU A 12 7.45 27.82 3.84
C GLU A 12 8.66 27.49 2.97
N HIS A 13 9.21 28.51 2.31
CA HIS A 13 10.37 28.38 1.43
C HIS A 13 11.64 28.09 2.22
N GLY A 14 12.44 27.13 1.74
CA GLY A 14 13.73 26.77 2.35
C GLY A 14 13.66 25.90 3.61
N THR A 15 12.52 25.79 4.28
CA THR A 15 12.38 24.99 5.53
C THR A 15 12.64 23.50 5.30
N VAL A 16 12.16 22.94 4.19
CA VAL A 16 12.46 21.55 3.79
C VAL A 16 13.95 21.34 3.54
N GLN A 17 14.59 22.28 2.84
CA GLN A 17 16.02 22.21 2.54
C GLN A 17 16.86 22.30 3.81
N ARG A 18 16.54 23.21 4.73
CA ARG A 18 17.21 23.34 6.02
C ARG A 18 17.14 22.03 6.82
N VAL A 19 15.94 21.44 6.90
CA VAL A 19 15.74 20.16 7.61
C VAL A 19 16.49 19.02 6.93
N ALA A 20 16.44 18.93 5.61
CA ALA A 20 17.15 17.92 4.84
C ALA A 20 18.66 18.01 5.08
N THR A 21 19.25 19.21 5.00
CA THR A 21 20.67 19.45 5.29
C THR A 21 21.02 19.12 6.74
N GLN A 22 20.20 19.55 7.70
CA GLN A 22 20.45 19.31 9.14
C GLN A 22 20.43 17.83 9.49
N LEU A 23 19.58 17.03 8.83
CA LEU A 23 19.45 15.59 9.07
C LEU A 23 20.30 14.73 8.12
N GLY A 24 20.97 15.34 7.13
CA GLY A 24 21.76 14.62 6.13
C GLY A 24 20.93 13.81 5.11
N TYR A 25 19.66 14.16 4.92
CA TYR A 25 18.78 13.52 3.93
C TYR A 25 18.72 14.30 2.61
N GLY A 26 18.36 13.61 1.53
CA GLY A 26 18.06 14.25 0.26
C GLY A 26 16.83 15.17 0.36
N ILE A 27 16.91 16.36 -0.22
CA ILE A 27 15.86 17.38 -0.17
C ILE A 27 14.53 16.85 -0.74
N GLU A 28 14.57 16.16 -1.87
CA GLU A 28 13.37 15.60 -2.51
C GLU A 28 12.73 14.47 -1.69
N SER A 29 13.52 13.67 -0.98
CA SER A 29 13.01 12.63 -0.09
C SER A 29 12.20 13.24 1.04
N VAL A 30 12.78 14.25 1.71
CA VAL A 30 12.09 14.97 2.80
C VAL A 30 10.85 15.67 2.28
N ARG A 31 10.90 16.30 1.10
CA ARG A 31 9.72 16.92 0.47
C ARG A 31 8.60 15.92 0.24
N THR A 32 8.94 14.74 -0.28
CA THR A 32 7.98 13.67 -0.56
C THR A 32 7.35 13.14 0.73
N TRP A 33 8.14 12.91 1.77
CA TRP A 33 7.64 12.46 3.07
C TRP A 33 6.74 13.50 3.74
N VAL A 34 7.08 14.79 3.66
CA VAL A 34 6.22 15.86 4.18
C VAL A 34 4.88 15.86 3.45
N LYS A 35 4.91 15.78 2.10
CA LYS A 35 3.67 15.71 1.31
C LYS A 35 2.83 14.48 1.67
N GLN A 36 3.44 13.31 1.82
CA GLN A 36 2.70 12.11 2.20
C GLN A 36 2.12 12.23 3.60
N ALA A 37 2.88 12.77 4.56
CA ALA A 37 2.38 13.01 5.90
C ALA A 37 1.23 14.03 5.91
N ASP A 38 1.26 15.05 5.03
CA ASP A 38 0.16 16.00 4.88
C ASP A 38 -1.10 15.32 4.32
N ILE A 39 -0.94 14.30 3.46
CA ILE A 39 -2.04 13.46 2.99
C ILE A 39 -2.55 12.55 4.11
N ASP A 40 -1.65 11.88 4.84
CA ASP A 40 -1.99 10.96 5.92
C ASP A 40 -2.76 11.64 7.05
N ASP A 41 -2.44 12.91 7.33
CA ASP A 41 -3.13 13.73 8.32
C ASP A 41 -4.39 14.44 7.78
N GLY A 42 -4.71 14.27 6.49
CA GLY A 42 -5.90 14.85 5.86
C GLY A 42 -5.80 16.34 5.53
N ASN A 43 -4.60 16.94 5.62
CA ASN A 43 -4.39 18.35 5.25
C ASN A 43 -4.41 18.56 3.73
N VAL A 44 -4.07 17.53 2.96
CA VAL A 44 -4.05 17.53 1.50
C VAL A 44 -4.79 16.30 0.99
N ALA A 45 -5.59 16.45 -0.05
CA ALA A 45 -6.24 15.31 -0.70
C ALA A 45 -5.20 14.36 -1.32
N GLY A 46 -5.38 13.06 -1.11
CA GLY A 46 -4.52 12.03 -1.67
C GLY A 46 -4.83 10.65 -1.08
N VAL A 47 -4.10 9.64 -1.54
CA VAL A 47 -4.16 8.29 -0.96
C VAL A 47 -3.22 8.24 0.23
N THR A 48 -3.78 7.92 1.39
CA THR A 48 -3.01 7.75 2.61
C THR A 48 -2.14 6.50 2.56
N THR A 49 -1.07 6.49 3.34
CA THR A 49 -0.20 5.33 3.50
C THR A 49 -1.00 4.12 4.00
N ALA A 50 -1.98 4.33 4.89
CA ALA A 50 -2.85 3.29 5.42
C ALA A 50 -3.78 2.70 4.35
N GLU A 51 -4.38 3.52 3.50
CA GLU A 51 -5.20 3.05 2.38
C GLU A 51 -4.38 2.26 1.37
N SER A 52 -3.19 2.74 1.02
CA SER A 52 -2.29 2.02 0.12
C SER A 52 -1.86 0.68 0.71
N GLN A 53 -1.62 0.59 2.01
CA GLN A 53 -1.25 -0.65 2.68
C GLN A 53 -2.40 -1.65 2.67
N LYS A 54 -3.60 -1.21 3.04
CA LYS A 54 -4.82 -2.04 3.02
C LYS A 54 -5.12 -2.56 1.62
N LEU A 55 -4.92 -1.74 0.59
CA LEU A 55 -5.11 -2.17 -0.80
C LEU A 55 -4.16 -3.32 -1.15
N ARG A 56 -2.88 -3.22 -0.79
CA ARG A 56 -1.88 -4.27 -1.05
C ARG A 56 -2.21 -5.58 -0.33
N GLU A 57 -2.68 -5.48 0.91
CA GLU A 57 -3.12 -6.65 1.70
C GLU A 57 -4.32 -7.34 1.04
N LEU A 58 -5.33 -6.57 0.66
CA LEU A 58 -6.50 -7.11 -0.05
C LEU A 58 -6.13 -7.72 -1.41
N GLU A 59 -5.23 -7.10 -2.16
CA GLU A 59 -4.74 -7.66 -3.42
C GLU A 59 -4.00 -8.98 -3.19
N GLN A 60 -3.23 -9.11 -2.12
CA GLN A 60 -2.57 -10.36 -1.75
C GLN A 60 -3.59 -11.44 -1.37
N GLU A 61 -4.56 -11.10 -0.52
CA GLU A 61 -5.62 -12.03 -0.12
C GLU A 61 -6.42 -12.51 -1.34
N VAL A 62 -6.81 -11.61 -2.24
CA VAL A 62 -7.52 -11.97 -3.48
C VAL A 62 -6.69 -12.90 -4.35
N ARG A 63 -5.38 -12.69 -4.46
CA ARG A 63 -4.49 -13.61 -5.20
C ARG A 63 -4.49 -15.01 -4.58
N GLU A 64 -4.38 -15.10 -3.26
CA GLU A 64 -4.37 -16.36 -2.53
C GLU A 64 -5.70 -17.10 -2.64
N LEU A 65 -6.82 -16.38 -2.47
CA LEU A 65 -8.16 -16.93 -2.62
C LEU A 65 -8.40 -17.46 -4.03
N ARG A 66 -7.96 -16.73 -5.06
CA ARG A 66 -8.05 -17.20 -6.46
C ARG A 66 -7.25 -18.48 -6.67
N ARG A 67 -6.03 -18.55 -6.16
CA ARG A 67 -5.19 -19.76 -6.24
C ARG A 67 -5.84 -20.95 -5.53
N ALA A 68 -6.37 -20.75 -4.32
CA ALA A 68 -7.07 -21.80 -3.59
C ALA A 68 -8.32 -22.28 -4.35
N ASN A 69 -9.09 -21.35 -4.91
CA ASN A 69 -10.29 -21.67 -5.69
C ASN A 69 -9.94 -22.51 -6.94
N GLU A 70 -8.83 -22.19 -7.62
CA GLU A 70 -8.37 -22.98 -8.76
C GLU A 70 -7.99 -24.41 -8.38
N ILE A 71 -7.31 -24.61 -7.25
CA ILE A 71 -6.97 -25.94 -6.73
C ILE A 71 -8.24 -26.74 -6.47
N LEU A 72 -9.22 -26.14 -5.79
CA LEU A 72 -10.49 -26.78 -5.47
C LEU A 72 -11.28 -27.14 -6.73
N LYS A 73 -11.32 -26.26 -7.74
CA LYS A 73 -11.96 -26.55 -9.04
C LYS A 73 -11.31 -27.73 -9.75
N ARG A 74 -9.97 -27.79 -9.74
CA ARG A 74 -9.23 -28.93 -10.33
C ARG A 74 -9.54 -30.23 -9.59
N ALA A 75 -9.57 -30.20 -8.25
CA ALA A 75 -9.92 -31.36 -7.44
C ALA A 75 -11.36 -31.83 -7.72
N ALA A 76 -12.33 -30.92 -7.74
CA ALA A 76 -13.72 -31.23 -8.04
C ALA A 76 -13.89 -31.85 -9.45
N SER A 77 -13.19 -31.32 -10.46
CA SER A 77 -13.18 -31.88 -11.81
C SER A 77 -12.59 -33.29 -11.84
N PHE A 78 -11.46 -33.50 -11.16
CA PHE A 78 -10.82 -34.81 -11.05
C PHE A 78 -11.74 -35.86 -10.40
N PHE A 79 -12.32 -35.53 -9.24
CA PHE A 79 -13.21 -36.46 -8.53
C PHE A 79 -14.53 -36.70 -9.26
N GLY A 80 -15.12 -35.67 -9.88
CA GLY A 80 -16.31 -35.84 -10.72
C GLY A 80 -16.06 -36.81 -11.89
N ALA A 81 -14.92 -36.67 -12.57
CA ALA A 81 -14.54 -37.57 -13.65
C ALA A 81 -14.30 -39.02 -13.18
N GLU A 82 -13.77 -39.21 -11.96
CA GLU A 82 -13.57 -40.55 -11.40
C GLU A 82 -14.89 -41.23 -11.02
N LEU A 83 -15.82 -40.49 -10.40
CA LEU A 83 -17.17 -40.99 -10.09
C LEU A 83 -17.92 -41.40 -11.36
N ASP A 84 -17.85 -40.57 -12.41
CA ASP A 84 -18.47 -40.88 -13.71
C ASP A 84 -17.93 -42.15 -14.36
N ARG A 85 -16.65 -42.48 -14.14
CA ARG A 85 -16.04 -43.72 -14.65
C ARG A 85 -16.50 -44.94 -13.85
N GLN A 86 -16.64 -44.80 -12.53
CA GLN A 86 -17.11 -45.88 -11.66
C GLN A 86 -18.57 -46.24 -11.95
N HIS A 87 -19.45 -45.27 -12.21
CA HIS A 87 -20.85 -45.52 -12.57
C HIS A 87 -21.05 -46.19 -13.94
N ARG A 88 -20.05 -46.16 -14.83
CA ARG A 88 -20.13 -46.78 -16.18
C ARG A 88 -19.55 -48.21 -16.24
N LYS A 89 -19.00 -48.72 -15.15
CA LYS A 89 -18.53 -50.12 -15.01
C LYS A 89 -19.60 -50.97 -14.35
#